data_AF-A0A9E7PKL1-F1
#
_entry.id   AF-A0A9E7PKL1-F1
#
_cell.length_a   1.000
_cell.length_b   1.000
_cell.length_c   1.000
_cell.angle_alpha   90.00
_cell.angle_beta   90.00
_cell.angle_gamma   90.00
#
_symmetry.space_group_name_H-M   'P 1'
#
loop_
_entity.id
_entity.type
_entity.pdbx_description
1 polymer ?
#
loop_
_entity_poly.entity_id
_entity_poly.type
_entity_poly.pdbx_seq_one_letter_code
_entity_poly.pdbx_strand_id
1 'polypeptide(L)'
;MSKRKEIKNKLQGETLVRKGLMHERSGVETIRITPELNVIKVGGHGTIDFGKEVVIPIVEELGELSREHQMLIVTGGGVRVRHIMDIGIDLGMPTGILAELSGTISEQNALMLSVLMAKYNAVKISNDDLLDIPMLLSLGQVPIMRGTPIYSFYETPTVVGPIPSHRTDTGAFLAAEVMGAKNCILVKNVDGLFDKNPLLYDDAELIEDIRAEEVLEMDLEDLVLEEAVLEMLQHSKNMHEVKIVNGHVRGNITKVLNGEKVGTIIRQ
;
A
#
# COMPACT_ATOMS: atom_id res chain seq x y z
N MET A 1 11.41 -36.17 32.70
CA MET A 1 11.30 -35.29 31.52
C MET A 1 12.70 -34.93 31.05
N SER A 2 13.01 -35.09 29.77
CA SER A 2 14.28 -34.62 29.19
C SER A 2 14.31 -33.08 29.22
N LYS A 3 15.48 -32.49 29.50
CA LYS A 3 15.65 -31.03 29.48
C LYS A 3 15.66 -30.52 28.03
N ARG A 4 14.99 -29.39 27.78
CA ARG A 4 15.05 -28.67 26.50
C ARG A 4 16.50 -28.27 26.21
N LYS A 5 16.97 -28.44 24.98
CA LYS A 5 18.25 -27.89 24.54
C LYS A 5 18.07 -26.39 24.31
N GLU A 6 18.90 -25.58 24.95
CA GLU A 6 18.77 -24.12 24.94
C GLU A 6 20.10 -23.45 24.64
N ILE A 7 20.03 -22.27 23.99
CA ILE A 7 21.16 -21.39 23.71
C ILE A 7 21.00 -20.15 24.59
N LYS A 8 22.08 -19.73 25.27
CA LYS A 8 22.05 -18.59 26.19
C LYS A 8 21.73 -17.28 25.44
N ASN A 9 20.57 -16.69 25.72
CA ASN A 9 20.15 -15.36 25.23
C ASN A 9 19.01 -14.81 26.11
N LYS A 10 18.55 -13.56 25.85
CA LYS A 10 17.48 -12.90 26.62
C LYS A 10 16.06 -13.46 26.41
N LEU A 11 15.89 -14.40 25.48
CA LEU A 11 14.64 -15.11 25.16
C LEU A 11 14.72 -16.60 25.49
N GLN A 12 15.77 -17.03 26.20
CA GLN A 12 15.95 -18.42 26.59
C GLN A 12 14.76 -18.89 27.45
N GLY A 13 14.19 -20.04 27.10
CA GLY A 13 13.02 -20.61 27.80
C GLY A 13 11.68 -19.96 27.44
N GLU A 14 11.66 -18.88 26.68
CA GLU A 14 10.42 -18.18 26.30
C GLU A 14 9.61 -18.96 25.25
N THR A 15 8.30 -18.73 25.24
CA THR A 15 7.35 -19.25 24.24
C THR A 15 7.05 -18.26 23.12
N LEU A 16 7.57 -17.02 23.22
CA LEU A 16 7.30 -15.89 22.31
C LEU A 16 5.82 -15.48 22.22
N VAL A 17 4.98 -15.91 23.15
CA VAL A 17 3.57 -15.46 23.27
C VAL A 17 3.23 -14.97 24.68
N ARG A 18 4.23 -14.89 25.56
CA ARG A 18 4.07 -14.39 26.94
C ARG A 18 3.76 -12.89 26.90
N LYS A 19 2.60 -12.49 27.42
CA LYS A 19 2.15 -11.08 27.45
C LYS A 19 3.18 -10.14 28.10
N GLY A 20 3.79 -10.55 29.22
CA GLY A 20 4.83 -9.75 29.90
C GLY A 20 6.04 -9.45 29.00
N LEU A 21 6.51 -10.46 28.24
CA LEU A 21 7.61 -10.30 27.29
C LEU A 21 7.28 -9.27 26.19
N MET A 22 6.04 -9.31 25.68
CA MET A 22 5.59 -8.36 24.65
C MET A 22 5.50 -6.93 25.19
N HIS A 23 5.00 -6.76 26.42
CA HIS A 23 4.89 -5.43 27.03
C HIS A 23 6.27 -4.82 27.35
N GLU A 24 7.19 -5.63 27.89
CA GLU A 24 8.59 -5.23 28.17
C GLU A 24 9.32 -4.71 26.91
N ARG A 25 8.89 -5.13 25.71
CA ARG A 25 9.53 -4.78 24.44
C ARG A 25 8.67 -3.89 23.53
N SER A 26 7.51 -3.45 24.00
CA SER A 26 6.53 -2.69 23.20
C SER A 26 7.03 -1.31 22.76
N GLY A 27 7.97 -0.71 23.49
CA GLY A 27 8.58 0.59 23.22
C GLY A 27 9.93 0.55 22.50
N VAL A 28 10.33 -0.59 21.93
CA VAL A 28 11.57 -0.66 21.13
C VAL A 28 11.34 0.11 19.82
N GLU A 29 12.17 1.13 19.59
CA GLU A 29 12.18 1.86 18.31
C GLU A 29 12.70 0.98 17.18
N THR A 30 12.00 1.01 16.05
CA THR A 30 12.37 0.32 14.83
C THR A 30 13.32 1.17 14.00
N ILE A 31 14.31 0.53 13.37
CA ILE A 31 15.21 1.21 12.45
C ILE A 31 14.44 1.53 11.16
N ARG A 32 14.56 2.77 10.67
CA ARG A 32 14.05 3.18 9.36
C ARG A 32 15.09 2.86 8.28
N ILE A 33 14.81 1.86 7.44
CA ILE A 33 15.73 1.35 6.41
C ILE A 33 15.96 2.38 5.31
N THR A 34 14.92 3.13 4.91
CA THR A 34 14.99 4.18 3.88
C THR A 34 14.09 5.36 4.27
N PRO A 35 14.54 6.22 5.20
CA PRO A 35 13.68 7.25 5.82
C PRO A 35 13.22 8.36 4.89
N GLU A 36 13.87 8.55 3.73
CA GLU A 36 13.49 9.55 2.72
C GLU A 36 12.60 8.96 1.60
N LEU A 37 12.30 7.65 1.66
CA LEU A 37 11.49 6.97 0.65
C LEU A 37 10.04 7.47 0.64
N ASN A 38 9.49 7.69 -0.54
CA ASN A 38 8.06 7.89 -0.76
C ASN A 38 7.48 6.63 -1.41
N VAL A 39 6.60 5.92 -0.71
CA VAL A 39 5.86 4.80 -1.32
C VAL A 39 4.60 5.36 -1.95
N ILE A 40 4.49 5.25 -3.27
CA ILE A 40 3.40 5.83 -4.06
C ILE A 40 2.64 4.72 -4.76
N LYS A 41 1.38 4.52 -4.36
CA LYS A 41 0.50 3.52 -4.96
C LYS A 41 -0.33 4.13 -6.08
N VAL A 42 -0.11 3.68 -7.31
CA VAL A 42 -0.89 4.05 -8.50
C VAL A 42 -2.07 3.08 -8.64
N GLY A 43 -3.29 3.57 -8.40
CA GLY A 43 -4.50 2.73 -8.33
C GLY A 43 -4.84 2.04 -9.65
N GLY A 44 -5.06 0.73 -9.66
CA GLY A 44 -5.40 0.00 -10.90
C GLY A 44 -6.70 0.50 -11.52
N HIS A 45 -7.81 0.40 -10.78
CA HIS A 45 -9.16 0.70 -11.27
C HIS A 45 -9.38 2.19 -11.45
N GLY A 46 -8.92 2.99 -10.49
CA GLY A 46 -9.05 4.43 -10.54
C GLY A 46 -8.06 5.10 -11.50
N THR A 47 -6.94 4.49 -11.89
CA THR A 47 -5.96 5.20 -12.73
C THR A 47 -5.51 4.36 -13.93
N ILE A 48 -4.85 3.22 -13.71
CA ILE A 48 -4.21 2.46 -14.80
C ILE A 48 -5.20 2.03 -15.88
N ASP A 49 -6.41 1.61 -15.49
CA ASP A 49 -7.44 1.16 -16.43
C ASP A 49 -8.05 2.28 -17.28
N PHE A 50 -7.84 3.56 -16.93
CA PHE A 50 -8.24 4.71 -17.78
C PHE A 50 -7.30 4.91 -18.98
N GLY A 51 -6.22 4.12 -19.07
CA GLY A 51 -5.32 4.11 -20.20
C GLY A 51 -4.57 5.42 -20.39
N LYS A 52 -4.27 5.76 -21.63
CA LYS A 52 -3.32 6.82 -21.99
C LYS A 52 -3.63 8.17 -21.34
N GLU A 53 -4.90 8.58 -21.35
CA GLU A 53 -5.32 9.93 -20.92
C GLU A 53 -5.01 10.22 -19.45
N VAL A 54 -5.03 9.19 -18.58
CA VAL A 54 -4.70 9.33 -17.16
C VAL A 54 -3.27 8.84 -16.87
N VAL A 55 -2.84 7.74 -17.49
CA VAL A 55 -1.55 7.11 -17.18
C VAL A 55 -0.37 7.94 -17.67
N ILE A 56 -0.43 8.53 -18.87
CA ILE A 56 0.72 9.30 -19.40
C ILE A 56 1.01 10.54 -18.55
N PRO A 57 0.03 11.37 -18.16
CA PRO A 57 0.28 12.47 -17.24
C PRO A 57 0.90 12.04 -15.92
N ILE A 58 0.40 10.95 -15.30
CA ILE A 58 0.95 10.41 -14.04
C ILE A 58 2.41 9.94 -14.24
N VAL A 59 2.70 9.24 -15.34
CA VAL A 59 4.06 8.77 -15.68
C VAL A 59 5.03 9.93 -15.86
N GLU A 60 4.60 11.00 -16.53
CA GLU A 60 5.42 12.18 -16.72
C GLU A 60 5.68 12.90 -15.40
N GLU A 61 4.64 13.11 -14.59
CA GLU A 61 4.75 13.76 -13.28
C GLU A 61 5.67 12.98 -12.33
N LEU A 62 5.46 11.66 -12.17
CA LEU A 62 6.32 10.81 -11.34
C LEU A 62 7.76 10.76 -11.87
N GLY A 63 7.94 10.69 -13.19
CA GLY A 63 9.25 10.65 -13.82
C GLY A 63 10.04 11.97 -13.73
N GLU A 64 9.35 13.10 -13.69
CA GLU A 64 9.95 14.41 -13.42
C GLU A 64 10.39 14.49 -11.95
N LEU A 65 9.52 14.05 -11.03
CA LEU A 65 9.74 14.09 -9.58
C LEU A 65 10.79 13.09 -9.08
N SER A 66 11.06 12.00 -9.83
CA SER A 66 12.04 10.99 -9.42
C SER A 66 13.48 11.50 -9.33
N ARG A 67 13.76 12.69 -9.90
CA ARG A 67 15.06 13.35 -9.78
C ARG A 67 15.27 14.04 -8.43
N GLU A 68 14.17 14.36 -7.74
CA GLU A 68 14.17 15.14 -6.51
C GLU A 68 13.74 14.30 -5.30
N HIS A 69 12.92 13.27 -5.55
CA HIS A 69 12.31 12.44 -4.51
C HIS A 69 12.67 10.97 -4.70
N GLN A 70 13.16 10.33 -3.63
CA GLN A 70 13.30 8.88 -3.59
C GLN A 70 11.91 8.24 -3.56
N MET A 71 11.61 7.35 -4.49
CA MET A 71 10.26 6.77 -4.61
C MET A 71 10.28 5.27 -4.91
N LEU A 72 9.31 4.57 -4.33
CA LEU A 72 8.91 3.22 -4.67
C LEU A 72 7.50 3.30 -5.23
N ILE A 73 7.34 2.89 -6.47
CA ILE A 73 6.02 2.90 -7.11
C ILE A 73 5.38 1.53 -6.97
N VAL A 74 4.14 1.53 -6.51
CA VAL A 74 3.38 0.32 -6.26
C VAL A 74 2.11 0.33 -7.11
N THR A 75 1.78 -0.75 -7.80
CA THR A 75 0.63 -0.76 -8.73
C THR A 75 -0.58 -1.49 -8.15
N GLY A 76 -1.78 -0.93 -8.38
CA GLY A 76 -3.04 -1.63 -8.13
C GLY A 76 -3.33 -2.72 -9.16
N GLY A 77 -4.35 -3.56 -8.92
CA GLY A 77 -4.75 -4.61 -9.87
C GLY A 77 -5.79 -4.19 -10.93
N GLY A 78 -6.84 -3.45 -10.55
CA GLY A 78 -7.80 -2.88 -11.51
C GLY A 78 -9.03 -3.73 -11.83
N VAL A 79 -9.65 -3.47 -12.97
CA VAL A 79 -10.91 -4.08 -13.44
C VAL A 79 -10.73 -5.58 -13.69
N ARG A 80 -9.55 -5.99 -14.16
CA ARG A 80 -9.21 -7.41 -14.34
C ARG A 80 -9.27 -8.19 -13.03
N VAL A 81 -8.99 -7.54 -11.89
CA VAL A 81 -9.16 -8.17 -10.57
C VAL A 81 -10.63 -8.46 -10.29
N ARG A 82 -11.56 -7.55 -10.62
CA ARG A 82 -13.00 -7.82 -10.43
C ARG A 82 -13.45 -9.01 -11.27
N HIS A 83 -12.99 -9.09 -12.52
CA HIS A 83 -13.31 -10.22 -13.39
C HIS A 83 -12.79 -11.56 -12.86
N ILE A 84 -11.51 -11.65 -12.45
CA ILE A 84 -10.98 -12.91 -11.92
C ILE A 84 -11.59 -13.28 -10.56
N MET A 85 -11.95 -12.26 -9.75
CA MET A 85 -12.64 -12.46 -8.48
C MET A 85 -14.02 -13.04 -8.72
N ASP A 86 -14.82 -12.48 -9.63
CA ASP A 86 -16.15 -12.96 -9.96
C ASP A 86 -16.13 -14.46 -10.33
N ILE A 87 -15.27 -14.83 -11.27
CA ILE A 87 -15.09 -16.23 -11.68
C ILE A 87 -14.58 -17.10 -10.52
N GLY A 88 -13.57 -16.65 -9.79
CA GLY A 88 -12.98 -17.43 -8.71
C GLY A 88 -13.96 -17.70 -7.56
N ILE A 89 -14.81 -16.71 -7.25
CA ILE A 89 -15.87 -16.82 -6.24
C ILE A 89 -16.96 -17.78 -6.70
N ASP A 90 -17.41 -17.66 -7.95
CA ASP A 90 -18.40 -18.57 -8.55
C ASP A 90 -17.89 -20.04 -8.52
N LEU A 91 -16.60 -20.23 -8.75
CA LEU A 91 -15.94 -21.55 -8.66
C LEU A 91 -15.67 -22.02 -7.22
N GLY A 92 -16.01 -21.24 -6.20
CA GLY A 92 -15.80 -21.58 -4.80
C GLY A 92 -14.32 -21.62 -4.38
N MET A 93 -13.46 -20.83 -5.02
CA MET A 93 -12.04 -20.76 -4.66
C MET A 93 -11.85 -20.12 -3.28
N PRO A 94 -10.91 -20.62 -2.46
CA PRO A 94 -10.62 -20.04 -1.16
C PRO A 94 -9.86 -18.72 -1.30
N THR A 95 -9.94 -17.88 -0.26
CA THR A 95 -9.36 -16.52 -0.20
C THR A 95 -7.88 -16.46 -0.61
N GLY A 96 -7.05 -17.42 -0.18
CA GLY A 96 -5.63 -17.46 -0.57
C GLY A 96 -5.39 -17.67 -2.07
N ILE A 97 -6.26 -18.42 -2.76
CA ILE A 97 -6.18 -18.57 -4.22
C ILE A 97 -6.61 -17.28 -4.90
N LEU A 98 -7.66 -16.62 -4.41
CA LEU A 98 -8.12 -15.33 -4.93
C LEU A 98 -7.05 -14.24 -4.73
N ALA A 99 -6.34 -14.25 -3.61
CA ALA A 99 -5.23 -13.34 -3.33
C ALA A 99 -4.10 -13.51 -4.36
N GLU A 100 -3.66 -14.74 -4.60
CA GLU A 100 -2.63 -15.05 -5.62
C GLU A 100 -3.07 -14.59 -7.02
N LEU A 101 -4.29 -14.93 -7.44
CA LEU A 101 -4.83 -14.50 -8.73
C LEU A 101 -4.83 -12.98 -8.88
N SER A 102 -5.24 -12.25 -7.83
CA SER A 102 -5.22 -10.77 -7.83
C SER A 102 -3.81 -10.20 -7.95
N GLY A 103 -2.82 -10.84 -7.31
CA GLY A 103 -1.42 -10.43 -7.31
C GLY A 103 -0.82 -10.43 -8.71
N THR A 104 -1.10 -11.47 -9.50
CA THR A 104 -0.60 -11.57 -10.89
C THR A 104 -1.07 -10.42 -11.78
N ILE A 105 -2.25 -9.86 -11.52
CA ILE A 105 -2.81 -8.75 -12.31
C ILE A 105 -2.13 -7.44 -11.94
N SER A 106 -1.89 -7.20 -10.65
CA SER A 106 -1.09 -6.05 -10.19
C SER A 106 0.33 -6.10 -10.77
N GLU A 107 0.91 -7.30 -10.90
CA GLU A 107 2.22 -7.50 -11.52
C GLU A 107 2.26 -7.13 -13.01
N GLN A 108 1.20 -7.43 -13.77
CA GLN A 108 1.07 -6.95 -15.15
C GLN A 108 1.10 -5.41 -15.21
N ASN A 109 0.41 -4.74 -14.29
CA ASN A 109 0.40 -3.28 -14.20
C ASN A 109 1.79 -2.72 -13.83
N ALA A 110 2.52 -3.38 -12.93
CA ALA A 110 3.89 -2.99 -12.58
C ALA A 110 4.83 -3.08 -13.79
N LEU A 111 4.71 -4.14 -14.59
CA LEU A 111 5.48 -4.31 -15.82
C LEU A 111 5.16 -3.19 -16.83
N MET A 112 3.88 -2.91 -17.10
CA MET A 112 3.50 -1.83 -18.02
C MET A 112 4.05 -0.49 -17.57
N LEU A 113 3.91 -0.16 -16.28
CA LEU A 113 4.39 1.12 -15.76
C LEU A 113 5.91 1.22 -15.80
N SER A 114 6.64 0.14 -15.51
CA SER A 114 8.11 0.11 -15.63
C SER A 114 8.60 0.37 -17.06
N VAL A 115 7.88 -0.12 -18.07
CA VAL A 115 8.23 0.11 -19.48
C VAL A 115 7.99 1.58 -19.85
N LEU A 116 6.85 2.14 -19.45
CA LEU A 116 6.52 3.54 -19.71
C LEU A 116 7.49 4.51 -19.00
N MET A 117 7.96 4.13 -17.81
CA MET A 117 8.88 4.93 -16.99
C MET A 117 10.36 4.58 -17.23
N ALA A 118 10.70 3.69 -18.17
CA ALA A 118 12.07 3.25 -18.40
C ALA A 118 13.03 4.42 -18.74
N LYS A 119 12.53 5.46 -19.44
CA LYS A 119 13.28 6.70 -19.72
C LYS A 119 13.64 7.52 -18.47
N TYR A 120 13.04 7.20 -17.33
CA TYR A 120 13.29 7.77 -16.01
C TYR A 120 14.02 6.78 -15.09
N ASN A 121 14.76 5.82 -15.66
CA ASN A 121 15.49 4.76 -14.96
C ASN A 121 14.60 3.85 -14.09
N ALA A 122 13.32 3.69 -14.44
CA ALA A 122 12.45 2.78 -13.74
C ALA A 122 12.82 1.32 -14.00
N VAL A 123 12.73 0.50 -12.95
CA VAL A 123 13.00 -0.93 -12.98
C VAL A 123 11.91 -1.68 -12.23
N LYS A 124 11.37 -2.73 -12.85
CA LYS A 124 10.46 -3.64 -12.14
C LYS A 124 11.26 -4.52 -11.19
N ILE A 125 10.81 -4.61 -9.94
CA ILE A 125 11.37 -5.51 -8.92
C ILE A 125 10.30 -6.49 -8.41
N SER A 126 10.74 -7.55 -7.72
CA SER A 126 9.86 -8.42 -6.92
C SER A 126 9.56 -7.76 -5.57
N ASN A 127 8.50 -8.22 -4.90
CA ASN A 127 8.26 -7.85 -3.50
C ASN A 127 9.34 -8.40 -2.56
N ASP A 128 10.03 -9.47 -2.94
CA ASP A 128 11.13 -10.04 -2.15
C ASP A 128 12.38 -9.15 -2.16
N ASP A 129 12.47 -8.21 -3.10
CA ASP A 129 13.62 -7.33 -3.31
C ASP A 129 13.52 -6.02 -2.50
N LEU A 130 12.63 -5.94 -1.49
CA LEU A 130 12.44 -4.72 -0.68
C LEU A 130 13.77 -4.21 -0.07
N LEU A 131 14.66 -5.11 0.34
CA LEU A 131 15.96 -4.75 0.91
C LEU A 131 16.99 -4.27 -0.13
N ASP A 132 16.71 -4.45 -1.42
CA ASP A 132 17.57 -3.94 -2.51
C ASP A 132 17.23 -2.48 -2.86
N ILE A 133 16.07 -1.97 -2.44
CA ILE A 133 15.60 -0.60 -2.70
C ILE A 133 16.65 0.48 -2.36
N PRO A 134 17.33 0.47 -1.18
CA PRO A 134 18.35 1.47 -0.88
C PRO A 134 19.48 1.50 -1.93
N MET A 135 19.91 0.34 -2.41
CA MET A 135 20.92 0.23 -3.45
C MET A 135 20.38 0.76 -4.78
N LEU A 136 19.17 0.36 -5.20
CA LEU A 136 18.56 0.81 -6.45
C LEU A 136 18.40 2.34 -6.49
N LEU A 137 17.93 2.93 -5.40
CA LEU A 137 17.80 4.39 -5.26
C LEU A 137 19.16 5.09 -5.32
N SER A 138 20.21 4.50 -4.74
CA SER A 138 21.57 5.06 -4.81
C SER A 138 22.14 5.07 -6.25
N LEU A 139 21.64 4.17 -7.10
CA LEU A 139 21.94 4.12 -8.54
C LEU A 139 21.04 5.05 -9.37
N GLY A 140 20.15 5.81 -8.73
CA GLY A 140 19.20 6.68 -9.41
C GLY A 140 18.08 5.92 -10.14
N GLN A 141 17.80 4.67 -9.74
CA GLN A 141 16.71 3.89 -10.29
C GLN A 141 15.39 4.16 -9.56
N VAL A 142 14.30 3.98 -10.28
CA VAL A 142 12.93 4.09 -9.74
C VAL A 142 12.32 2.69 -9.63
N PRO A 143 12.37 2.03 -8.46
CA PRO A 143 11.80 0.71 -8.30
C PRO A 143 10.28 0.75 -8.45
N ILE A 144 9.74 -0.19 -9.22
CA ILE A 144 8.31 -0.41 -9.40
C ILE A 144 7.98 -1.86 -9.07
N MET A 145 6.96 -2.09 -8.24
CA MET A 145 6.52 -3.43 -7.87
C MET A 145 5.00 -3.57 -7.86
N ARG A 146 4.52 -4.81 -7.81
CA ARG A 146 3.10 -5.10 -7.58
C ARG A 146 2.73 -4.73 -6.14
N GLY A 147 1.50 -4.24 -5.96
CA GLY A 147 0.99 -3.80 -4.67
C GLY A 147 0.36 -4.87 -3.81
N THR A 148 0.00 -6.03 -4.37
CA THR A 148 -0.55 -7.11 -3.55
C THR A 148 0.56 -7.67 -2.65
N PRO A 149 0.36 -7.76 -1.33
CA PRO A 149 1.35 -8.31 -0.40
C PRO A 149 1.59 -9.80 -0.66
N ILE A 150 2.76 -10.28 -0.22
CA ILE A 150 3.21 -11.67 -0.41
C ILE A 150 2.55 -12.67 0.55
N TYR A 151 1.34 -12.40 1.03
CA TYR A 151 0.56 -13.39 1.77
C TYR A 151 0.18 -14.57 0.87
N SER A 152 -0.21 -14.28 -0.39
CA SER A 152 -0.48 -15.32 -1.41
C SER A 152 -1.43 -16.38 -0.84
N PHE A 153 -1.05 -17.66 -0.91
CA PHE A 153 -1.81 -18.79 -0.35
C PHE A 153 -2.05 -18.73 1.16
N TYR A 154 -1.30 -17.90 1.89
CA TYR A 154 -1.41 -17.67 3.33
C TYR A 154 -2.23 -16.43 3.70
N GLU A 155 -2.96 -15.85 2.73
CA GLU A 155 -3.96 -14.82 3.01
C GLU A 155 -4.88 -15.27 4.16
N THR A 156 -5.12 -14.37 5.10
CA THR A 156 -5.94 -14.68 6.27
C THR A 156 -7.39 -14.87 5.85
N PRO A 157 -8.11 -15.82 6.48
CA PRO A 157 -9.55 -15.90 6.32
C PRO A 157 -10.22 -14.56 6.62
N THR A 158 -11.15 -14.18 5.75
CA THR A 158 -11.92 -12.94 5.82
C THR A 158 -13.10 -13.10 6.76
N VAL A 159 -13.52 -12.00 7.42
CA VAL A 159 -14.67 -12.02 8.33
C VAL A 159 -15.97 -12.21 7.55
N VAL A 160 -16.09 -11.55 6.40
CA VAL A 160 -17.26 -11.60 5.51
C VAL A 160 -16.82 -11.85 4.06
N GLY A 161 -17.48 -12.81 3.41
CA GLY A 161 -17.24 -13.15 2.01
C GLY A 161 -15.83 -13.71 1.74
N PRO A 162 -15.49 -13.99 0.49
CA PRO A 162 -14.20 -14.60 0.11
C PRO A 162 -13.16 -13.61 -0.41
N ILE A 163 -13.48 -12.32 -0.53
CA ILE A 163 -12.59 -11.30 -1.12
C ILE A 163 -11.41 -11.03 -0.17
N PRO A 164 -10.14 -11.17 -0.61
CA PRO A 164 -8.98 -10.90 0.24
C PRO A 164 -9.02 -9.53 0.90
N SER A 165 -8.84 -9.49 2.23
CA SER A 165 -8.77 -8.25 3.01
C SER A 165 -7.53 -7.43 2.65
N HIS A 166 -6.40 -8.10 2.47
CA HIS A 166 -5.11 -7.49 2.19
C HIS A 166 -4.85 -7.44 0.69
N ARG A 167 -5.00 -6.27 0.07
CA ARG A 167 -4.74 -6.07 -1.36
C ARG A 167 -3.72 -4.96 -1.55
N THR A 168 -3.93 -4.10 -2.55
CA THR A 168 -2.86 -3.23 -3.07
C THR A 168 -2.61 -1.97 -2.25
N ASP A 169 -3.60 -1.47 -1.50
CA ASP A 169 -3.35 -0.40 -0.53
C ASP A 169 -2.59 -0.95 0.68
N THR A 170 -2.96 -2.14 1.14
CA THR A 170 -2.29 -2.86 2.23
C THR A 170 -0.81 -3.10 1.91
N GLY A 171 -0.48 -3.65 0.75
CA GLY A 171 0.92 -3.92 0.42
C GLY A 171 1.76 -2.65 0.24
N ALA A 172 1.17 -1.55 -0.24
CA ALA A 172 1.84 -0.25 -0.25
C ALA A 172 2.11 0.28 1.17
N PHE A 173 1.13 0.16 2.06
CA PHE A 173 1.29 0.52 3.47
C PHE A 173 2.37 -0.31 4.17
N LEU A 174 2.32 -1.65 4.01
CA LEU A 174 3.31 -2.56 4.61
C LEU A 174 4.73 -2.31 4.08
N ALA A 175 4.88 -2.01 2.78
CA ALA A 175 6.17 -1.63 2.22
C ALA A 175 6.68 -0.33 2.85
N ALA A 176 5.81 0.67 3.04
CA ALA A 176 6.17 1.92 3.69
C ALA A 176 6.58 1.70 5.16
N GLU A 177 5.82 0.89 5.91
CA GLU A 177 6.10 0.56 7.31
C GLU A 177 7.41 -0.22 7.48
N VAL A 178 7.64 -1.26 6.68
CA VAL A 178 8.88 -2.07 6.74
C VAL A 178 10.11 -1.25 6.40
N MET A 179 10.02 -0.41 5.36
CA MET A 179 11.13 0.45 4.95
C MET A 179 11.33 1.65 5.89
N GLY A 180 10.38 1.91 6.78
CA GLY A 180 10.33 3.14 7.57
C GLY A 180 10.31 4.37 6.70
N ALA A 181 9.50 4.36 5.64
CA ALA A 181 9.41 5.40 4.62
C ALA A 181 9.00 6.77 5.21
N LYS A 182 9.18 7.83 4.43
CA LYS A 182 8.72 9.19 4.74
C LYS A 182 7.22 9.33 4.55
N ASN A 183 6.71 8.78 3.46
CA ASN A 183 5.32 8.93 3.04
C ASN A 183 4.77 7.60 2.49
N CYS A 184 3.49 7.35 2.77
CA CYS A 184 2.65 6.41 2.05
C CYS A 184 1.54 7.19 1.34
N ILE A 185 1.56 7.23 0.01
CA ILE A 185 0.64 8.03 -0.81
C ILE A 185 -0.16 7.10 -1.70
N LEU A 186 -1.48 7.17 -1.62
CA LEU A 186 -2.41 6.41 -2.44
C LEU A 186 -3.01 7.32 -3.52
N VAL A 187 -2.62 7.10 -4.76
CA VAL A 187 -3.11 7.84 -5.93
C VAL A 187 -4.39 7.16 -6.45
N LYS A 188 -5.50 7.89 -6.37
CA LYS A 188 -6.86 7.42 -6.68
C LYS A 188 -7.49 8.27 -7.80
N ASN A 189 -8.79 8.08 -8.06
CA ASN A 189 -9.60 8.83 -9.02
C ASN A 189 -10.60 9.79 -8.38
N VAL A 190 -10.48 10.01 -7.08
CA VAL A 190 -11.30 10.94 -6.29
C VAL A 190 -10.36 11.81 -5.46
N ASP A 191 -10.84 12.97 -5.04
CA ASP A 191 -10.00 13.97 -4.34
C ASP A 191 -9.49 13.49 -2.99
N GLY A 192 -10.18 12.59 -2.31
CA GLY A 192 -9.77 12.03 -1.04
C GLY A 192 -10.80 11.05 -0.48
N LEU A 193 -10.86 10.96 0.84
CA LEU A 193 -11.96 10.33 1.58
C LEU A 193 -13.14 11.30 1.64
N PHE A 194 -14.34 10.78 1.44
CA PHE A 194 -15.59 11.52 1.57
C PHE A 194 -16.47 10.85 2.63
N ASP A 195 -17.45 11.59 3.15
CA ASP A 195 -18.48 11.07 4.05
C ASP A 195 -19.40 10.01 3.39
N LYS A 196 -19.46 9.98 2.07
CA LYS A 196 -20.14 8.99 1.21
C LYS A 196 -19.54 8.98 -0.18
N ASN A 197 -19.85 7.97 -0.99
CA ASN A 197 -19.22 7.81 -2.31
C ASN A 197 -19.55 9.00 -3.25
N PRO A 198 -18.56 9.84 -3.62
CA PRO A 198 -18.79 11.05 -4.42
C PRO A 198 -19.15 10.76 -5.88
N LEU A 199 -19.03 9.51 -6.34
CA LEU A 199 -19.47 9.09 -7.67
C LEU A 199 -20.97 8.74 -7.71
N LEU A 200 -21.59 8.57 -6.54
CA LEU A 200 -23.01 8.23 -6.40
C LEU A 200 -23.83 9.40 -5.81
N TYR A 201 -23.18 10.27 -5.03
CA TYR A 201 -23.84 11.35 -4.29
C TYR A 201 -23.16 12.70 -4.57
N ASP A 202 -23.89 13.62 -5.18
CA ASP A 202 -23.38 14.96 -5.55
C ASP A 202 -23.12 15.86 -4.33
N ASP A 203 -23.72 15.54 -3.17
CA ASP A 203 -23.58 16.26 -1.90
C ASP A 203 -22.56 15.60 -0.96
N ALA A 204 -21.65 14.77 -1.50
CA ALA A 204 -20.54 14.19 -0.75
C ALA A 204 -19.53 15.27 -0.32
N GLU A 205 -19.15 15.26 0.95
CA GLU A 205 -18.23 16.22 1.53
C GLU A 205 -16.83 15.61 1.70
N LEU A 206 -15.81 16.30 1.19
CA LEU A 206 -14.42 15.88 1.30
C LEU A 206 -13.93 16.03 2.75
N ILE A 207 -13.32 14.97 3.27
CA ILE A 207 -12.69 14.95 4.59
C ILE A 207 -11.18 15.12 4.39
N GLU A 208 -10.64 16.29 4.71
CA GLU A 208 -9.22 16.60 4.44
C GLU A 208 -8.25 16.00 5.46
N ASP A 209 -8.67 15.80 6.71
CA ASP A 209 -7.83 15.31 7.82
C ASP A 209 -8.69 14.53 8.82
N ILE A 210 -8.33 13.28 9.12
CA ILE A 210 -9.08 12.39 10.02
C ILE A 210 -8.16 11.33 10.63
N ARG A 211 -8.48 10.79 11.80
CA ARG A 211 -7.77 9.64 12.39
C ARG A 211 -8.33 8.32 11.86
N ALA A 212 -7.49 7.30 11.77
CA ALA A 212 -7.87 5.96 11.31
C ALA A 212 -8.99 5.35 12.16
N GLU A 213 -8.94 5.56 13.47
CA GLU A 213 -9.99 5.19 14.43
C GLU A 213 -11.33 5.86 14.07
N GLU A 214 -11.34 7.16 13.77
CA GLU A 214 -12.55 7.90 13.40
C GLU A 214 -13.14 7.39 12.07
N VAL A 215 -12.30 7.03 11.09
CA VAL A 215 -12.78 6.44 9.82
C VAL A 215 -13.46 5.10 10.05
N LEU A 216 -12.93 4.25 10.95
CA LEU A 216 -13.54 2.98 11.30
C LEU A 216 -14.87 3.16 12.04
N GLU A 217 -14.96 4.15 12.93
CA GLU A 217 -16.20 4.48 13.65
C GLU A 217 -17.33 5.01 12.75
N MET A 218 -16.99 5.58 11.59
CA MET A 218 -17.99 6.05 10.62
C MET A 218 -18.76 4.92 9.94
N ASP A 219 -18.22 3.68 9.94
CA ASP A 219 -18.85 2.49 9.34
C ASP A 219 -19.40 2.75 7.91
N LEU A 220 -18.57 3.38 7.08
CA LEU A 220 -18.94 3.75 5.72
C LEU A 220 -19.17 2.51 4.85
N GLU A 221 -20.24 2.52 4.05
CA GLU A 221 -20.58 1.41 3.14
C GLU A 221 -19.47 1.13 2.10
N ASP A 222 -18.77 2.18 1.65
CA ASP A 222 -17.68 2.08 0.69
C ASP A 222 -16.53 3.00 1.09
N LEU A 223 -15.32 2.47 1.09
CA LEU A 223 -14.10 3.17 1.48
C LEU A 223 -13.18 3.35 0.27
N VAL A 224 -12.57 4.55 0.19
CA VAL A 224 -11.58 4.87 -0.86
C VAL A 224 -10.29 4.03 -0.73
N LEU A 225 -10.07 3.36 0.41
CA LEU A 225 -8.94 2.47 0.70
C LEU A 225 -9.40 1.18 1.40
N GLU A 226 -8.51 0.18 1.43
CA GLU A 226 -8.72 -1.05 2.19
C GLU A 226 -8.75 -0.80 3.71
N GLU A 227 -9.78 -1.29 4.40
CA GLU A 227 -9.96 -1.15 5.86
C GLU A 227 -8.76 -1.68 6.66
N ALA A 228 -8.11 -2.76 6.18
CA ALA A 228 -6.90 -3.32 6.78
C ALA A 228 -5.78 -2.27 6.95
N VAL A 229 -5.70 -1.26 6.08
CA VAL A 229 -4.74 -0.16 6.23
C VAL A 229 -5.03 0.67 7.47
N LEU A 230 -6.31 0.95 7.75
CA LEU A 230 -6.74 1.71 8.94
C LEU A 230 -6.45 0.94 10.23
N GLU A 231 -6.71 -0.37 10.23
CA GLU A 231 -6.40 -1.25 11.36
C GLU A 231 -4.90 -1.29 11.66
N MET A 232 -4.06 -1.47 10.63
CA MET A 232 -2.62 -1.55 10.81
C MET A 232 -2.01 -0.19 11.18
N LEU A 233 -2.53 0.92 10.63
CA LEU A 233 -2.04 2.27 10.90
C LEU A 233 -2.18 2.64 12.38
N GLN A 234 -3.22 2.17 13.08
CA GLN A 234 -3.37 2.40 14.53
C GLN A 234 -2.21 1.83 15.38
N HIS A 235 -1.45 0.87 14.84
CA HIS A 235 -0.42 0.14 15.59
C HIS A 235 0.97 0.16 14.92
N SER A 236 1.12 0.84 13.79
CA SER A 236 2.39 1.00 13.09
C SER A 236 3.43 1.74 13.92
N LYS A 237 4.70 1.45 13.63
CA LYS A 237 5.86 1.98 14.34
C LYS A 237 6.55 3.10 13.57
N ASN A 238 6.58 3.01 12.24
CA ASN A 238 7.26 3.99 11.41
C ASN A 238 6.29 4.90 10.65
N MET A 239 5.13 4.38 10.24
CA MET A 239 4.09 5.16 9.60
C MET A 239 3.13 5.74 10.64
N HIS A 240 2.86 7.04 10.53
CA HIS A 240 1.89 7.75 11.38
C HIS A 240 0.76 8.39 10.58
N GLU A 241 0.85 8.36 9.26
CA GLU A 241 -0.18 8.86 8.35
C GLU A 241 -0.13 8.16 6.99
N VAL A 242 -1.27 8.15 6.31
CA VAL A 242 -1.44 7.76 4.90
C VAL A 242 -2.14 8.90 4.17
N LYS A 243 -1.69 9.21 2.95
CA LYS A 243 -2.21 10.32 2.15
C LYS A 243 -2.98 9.78 0.95
N ILE A 244 -4.12 10.37 0.64
CA ILE A 244 -4.92 10.02 -0.53
C ILE A 244 -5.01 11.24 -1.43
N VAL A 245 -4.68 11.08 -2.71
CA VAL A 245 -4.72 12.17 -3.70
C VAL A 245 -5.35 11.72 -5.00
N ASN A 246 -5.99 12.66 -5.71
CA ASN A 246 -6.52 12.42 -7.04
C ASN A 246 -5.41 12.47 -8.10
N GLY A 247 -5.15 11.34 -8.76
CA GLY A 247 -4.18 11.23 -9.85
C GLY A 247 -4.68 11.74 -11.21
N HIS A 248 -5.95 12.10 -11.33
CA HIS A 248 -6.51 12.67 -12.57
C HIS A 248 -6.19 14.17 -12.70
N VAL A 249 -5.83 14.81 -11.59
CA VAL A 249 -5.45 16.22 -11.55
C VAL A 249 -3.93 16.32 -11.52
N ARG A 250 -3.32 16.64 -12.67
CA ARG A 250 -1.87 16.82 -12.78
C ARG A 250 -1.39 17.87 -11.77
N GLY A 251 -0.29 17.56 -11.08
CA GLY A 251 0.31 18.41 -10.05
C GLY A 251 -0.09 18.04 -8.62
N ASN A 252 -1.14 17.24 -8.42
CA ASN A 252 -1.50 16.78 -7.07
C ASN A 252 -0.41 15.87 -6.47
N ILE A 253 0.27 15.05 -7.28
CA ILE A 253 1.36 14.21 -6.80
C ILE A 253 2.58 15.09 -6.46
N THR A 254 2.90 16.09 -7.27
CA THR A 254 3.92 17.09 -6.97
C THR A 254 3.65 17.79 -5.65
N LYS A 255 2.45 18.32 -5.45
CA LYS A 255 2.04 19.03 -4.24
C LYS A 255 2.23 18.18 -2.98
N VAL A 256 1.73 16.94 -2.99
CA VAL A 256 1.82 16.06 -1.81
C VAL A 256 3.27 15.65 -1.50
N LEU A 257 4.11 15.41 -2.51
CA LEU A 257 5.55 15.13 -2.30
C LEU A 257 6.31 16.33 -1.76
N ASN A 258 5.88 17.55 -2.10
CA ASN A 258 6.44 18.80 -1.57
C ASN A 258 5.87 19.19 -0.20
N GLY A 259 4.98 18.38 0.37
CA GLY A 259 4.40 18.60 1.71
C GLY A 259 3.21 19.56 1.74
N GLU A 260 2.64 19.91 0.58
CA GLU A 260 1.38 20.66 0.53
C GLU A 260 0.20 19.75 0.92
N LYS A 261 -0.82 20.35 1.53
CA LYS A 261 -2.06 19.64 1.86
C LYS A 261 -2.94 19.56 0.61
N VAL A 262 -3.08 18.35 0.09
CA VAL A 262 -3.98 18.04 -1.03
C VAL A 262 -4.62 16.68 -0.78
N GLY A 263 -5.93 16.59 -1.05
CA GLY A 263 -6.74 15.41 -0.76
C GLY A 263 -6.91 15.17 0.75
N THR A 264 -6.74 13.92 1.18
CA THR A 264 -6.96 13.51 2.57
C THR A 264 -5.69 13.01 3.24
N ILE A 265 -5.48 13.40 4.49
CA ILE A 265 -4.49 12.80 5.39
C ILE A 265 -5.23 11.97 6.44
N ILE A 266 -5.01 10.66 6.45
CA ILE A 266 -5.49 9.76 7.50
C ILE A 266 -4.35 9.53 8.49
N ARG A 267 -4.52 9.95 9.74
CA ARG A 267 -3.52 9.84 10.82
C ARG A 267 -3.75 8.59 11.66
N GLN A 268 -2.69 8.12 12.32
CA GLN A 268 -2.76 7.06 13.34
C GLN A 268 -3.74 7.38 14.48
#